data_AF-A0A959JLD9-F1
#
_entry.id   AF-A0A959JLD9-F1
#
_cell.length_a   1.000
_cell.length_b   1.000
_cell.length_c   1.000
_cell.angle_alpha   90.00
_cell.angle_beta   90.00
_cell.angle_gamma   90.00
#
_symmetry.space_group_name_H-M   'P 1'
#
loop_
_entity.id
_entity.type
_entity.pdbx_description
1 polymer ?
#
loop_
_entity_poly.entity_id
_entity_poly.type
_entity_poly.pdbx_seq_one_letter_code
_entity_poly.pdbx_strand_id
1 'polypeptide(L)'
;MDSLSQIVLGAAVSEAALGKKVGNRAIVWGAIAGTIPDLDVISNKILPKIDALAFHRGPTHGIGFSVVFALVMGVCVHYLYRYKHHKYVGLISWLVLIWGVVFALMTILKLSFIGIGISLLIAIGLSYFVYKRYNRASYTTPHASIAEWSFMFFLALFTHPILDTFTTYGTRLFWPFTNIRYTLSS
;
A
#
# COMPACT_ATOMS: atom_id res chain seq x y z
N MET A 1 -15.20 1.46 -2.25
CA MET A 1 -15.19 0.03 -1.86
C MET A 1 -14.71 -0.13 -0.42
N ASP A 2 -14.61 -1.36 0.10
CA ASP A 2 -13.84 -1.66 1.32
C ASP A 2 -12.33 -1.71 1.03
N SER A 3 -11.50 -1.32 2.00
CA SER A 3 -10.04 -1.24 1.84
C SER A 3 -9.35 -2.60 1.64
N LEU A 4 -9.98 -3.72 2.04
CA LEU A 4 -9.42 -5.05 1.81
C LEU A 4 -9.43 -5.40 0.32
N SER A 5 -10.53 -5.12 -0.36
CA SER A 5 -10.64 -5.27 -1.81
C SER A 5 -9.57 -4.47 -2.57
N GLN A 6 -9.30 -3.24 -2.13
CA GLN A 6 -8.28 -2.38 -2.75
C GLN A 6 -6.84 -2.89 -2.52
N ILE A 7 -6.55 -3.41 -1.32
CA ILE A 7 -5.27 -4.08 -1.03
C ILE A 7 -5.05 -5.28 -1.95
N VAL A 8 -6.06 -6.14 -2.06
CA VAL A 8 -5.98 -7.37 -2.87
C VAL A 8 -5.86 -7.03 -4.35
N LEU A 9 -6.61 -6.06 -4.84
CA LEU A 9 -6.50 -5.58 -6.22
C LEU A 9 -5.11 -5.02 -6.52
N GLY A 10 -4.61 -4.11 -5.67
CA GLY A 10 -3.29 -3.50 -5.85
C GLY A 10 -2.18 -4.55 -5.87
N ALA A 11 -2.28 -5.56 -5.01
CA ALA A 11 -1.40 -6.72 -4.98
C ALA A 11 -1.44 -7.52 -6.30
N ALA A 12 -2.64 -7.88 -6.77
CA ALA A 12 -2.82 -8.69 -7.98
C ALA A 12 -2.35 -7.96 -9.24
N VAL A 13 -2.70 -6.69 -9.39
CA VAL A 13 -2.29 -5.85 -10.54
C VAL A 13 -0.77 -5.71 -10.58
N SER A 14 -0.14 -5.49 -9.42
CA SER A 14 1.31 -5.32 -9.35
C SER A 14 2.05 -6.63 -9.60
N GLU A 15 1.53 -7.76 -9.11
CA GLU A 15 2.05 -9.08 -9.45
C GLU A 15 2.00 -9.34 -10.96
N ALA A 16 0.86 -9.03 -11.60
CA ALA A 16 0.71 -9.20 -13.04
C ALA A 16 1.69 -8.29 -13.83
N ALA A 17 1.91 -7.06 -13.36
CA ALA A 17 2.78 -6.10 -14.04
C ALA A 17 4.28 -6.39 -13.88
N LEU A 18 4.73 -6.71 -12.66
CA LEU A 18 6.16 -6.79 -12.34
C LEU A 18 6.57 -8.06 -11.59
N GLY A 19 5.63 -8.94 -11.24
CA GLY A 19 5.89 -10.15 -10.46
C GLY A 19 6.94 -11.08 -11.07
N LYS A 20 7.04 -11.18 -12.40
CA LYS A 20 8.08 -11.98 -13.07
C LYS A 20 9.52 -11.49 -12.81
N LYS A 21 9.70 -10.19 -12.53
CA LYS A 21 11.04 -9.56 -12.33
C LYS A 21 11.41 -9.38 -10.86
N VAL A 22 10.45 -9.00 -10.02
CA VAL A 22 10.66 -8.69 -8.59
C VAL A 22 10.05 -9.72 -7.63
N GLY A 23 9.29 -10.70 -8.14
CA GLY A 23 8.62 -11.73 -7.35
C GLY A 23 7.59 -11.15 -6.40
N ASN A 24 7.45 -11.78 -5.22
CA ASN A 24 6.48 -11.40 -4.18
C ASN A 24 6.64 -9.96 -3.65
N ARG A 25 7.73 -9.26 -3.99
CA ARG A 25 7.88 -7.84 -3.64
C ARG A 25 6.89 -6.96 -4.41
N ALA A 26 6.53 -7.33 -5.64
CA ALA A 26 5.50 -6.62 -6.40
C ALA A 26 4.16 -6.68 -5.68
N ILE A 27 3.78 -7.84 -5.14
CA ILE A 27 2.55 -8.02 -4.36
C ILE A 27 2.52 -7.06 -3.16
N VAL A 28 3.61 -6.99 -2.40
CA VAL A 28 3.69 -6.12 -1.20
C VAL A 28 3.64 -4.64 -1.58
N TRP A 29 4.44 -4.20 -2.56
CA TRP A 29 4.41 -2.81 -3.01
C TRP A 29 3.08 -2.42 -3.64
N GLY A 30 2.43 -3.35 -4.33
CA GLY A 30 1.09 -3.18 -4.88
C GLY A 30 0.01 -3.06 -3.81
N ALA A 31 0.06 -3.90 -2.79
CA ALA A 31 -0.82 -3.81 -1.62
C ALA A 31 -0.66 -2.46 -0.90
N ILE A 32 0.58 -1.97 -0.75
CA ILE A 32 0.86 -0.66 -0.18
C ILE A 32 0.32 0.44 -1.09
N ALA A 33 0.57 0.38 -2.39
CA ALA A 33 0.09 1.37 -3.35
C ALA A 33 -1.44 1.46 -3.37
N GLY A 34 -2.13 0.32 -3.30
CA GLY A 34 -3.59 0.24 -3.31
C GLY A 34 -4.28 0.87 -2.11
N THR A 35 -3.57 1.09 -0.99
CA THR A 35 -4.12 1.78 0.20
C THR A 35 -3.84 3.28 0.23
N ILE A 36 -2.96 3.77 -0.64
CA ILE A 36 -2.55 5.17 -0.62
C ILE A 36 -3.70 6.14 -0.91
N PRO A 37 -4.57 5.89 -1.91
CA PRO A 37 -5.69 6.79 -2.17
C PRO A 37 -6.66 6.90 -0.98
N ASP A 38 -6.90 5.78 -0.28
CA ASP A 38 -7.74 5.66 0.93
C ASP A 38 -7.15 6.34 2.18
N LEU A 39 -5.84 6.68 2.20
CA LEU A 39 -5.24 7.42 3.32
C LEU A 39 -5.76 8.86 3.41
N ASP A 40 -6.54 9.31 2.43
CA ASP A 40 -7.29 10.56 2.47
C ASP A 40 -8.29 10.63 3.64
N VAL A 41 -8.69 9.50 4.25
CA VAL A 41 -9.46 9.46 5.52
C VAL A 41 -8.78 10.26 6.64
N ILE A 42 -7.44 10.37 6.64
CA ILE A 42 -6.68 11.13 7.66
C ILE A 42 -7.07 12.61 7.63
N SER A 43 -7.48 13.14 6.47
CA SER A 43 -7.95 14.52 6.35
C SER A 43 -9.19 14.82 7.19
N ASN A 44 -10.01 13.80 7.52
CA ASN A 44 -11.15 13.92 8.45
C ASN A 44 -10.75 14.30 9.88
N LYS A 45 -9.47 14.13 10.26
CA LYS A 45 -8.98 14.52 11.58
C LYS A 45 -8.53 15.98 11.66
N ILE A 46 -8.35 16.64 10.52
CA ILE A 46 -7.75 17.99 10.42
C ILE A 46 -8.79 18.99 9.92
N LEU A 47 -9.64 18.59 8.97
CA LEU A 47 -10.62 19.47 8.32
C LEU A 47 -12.04 19.31 8.91
N PRO A 48 -12.88 20.36 8.84
CA PRO A 48 -14.31 20.26 9.10
C PRO A 48 -14.95 19.17 8.24
N LYS A 49 -15.96 18.45 8.78
CA LYS A 49 -16.55 17.25 8.13
C LYS A 49 -16.97 17.45 6.67
N ILE A 50 -17.40 18.66 6.28
CA ILE A 50 -17.87 18.95 4.93
C ILE A 50 -16.70 19.12 3.93
N ASP A 51 -15.61 19.74 4.39
CA ASP A 51 -14.38 19.92 3.59
C ASP A 51 -13.60 18.62 3.52
N ALA A 52 -13.57 17.86 4.61
CA ALA A 52 -12.97 16.54 4.64
C ALA A 52 -13.67 15.57 3.68
N LEU A 53 -15.02 15.62 3.59
CA LEU A 53 -15.77 14.84 2.59
C LEU A 53 -15.50 15.29 1.15
N ALA A 54 -15.21 16.58 0.94
CA ALA A 54 -14.85 17.12 -0.37
C ALA A 54 -13.41 16.80 -0.77
N PHE A 55 -12.51 16.65 0.21
CA PHE A 55 -11.13 16.21 0.05
C PHE A 55 -11.01 14.70 -0.15
N HIS A 56 -11.86 13.93 0.55
CA HIS A 56 -12.04 12.51 0.33
C HIS A 56 -12.46 12.29 -1.12
N ARG A 57 -11.68 11.52 -1.89
CA ARG A 57 -11.96 11.22 -3.30
C ARG A 57 -11.85 12.40 -4.28
N GLY A 58 -11.18 13.47 -3.84
CA GLY A 58 -10.80 14.60 -4.68
C GLY A 58 -9.38 14.45 -5.22
N PRO A 59 -8.36 15.11 -4.62
CA PRO A 59 -7.02 15.19 -5.21
C PRO A 59 -6.30 13.84 -5.35
N THR A 60 -6.45 12.94 -4.36
CA THR A 60 -5.75 11.65 -4.29
C THR A 60 -6.25 10.61 -5.29
N HIS A 61 -7.42 10.84 -5.88
CA HIS A 61 -8.07 9.95 -6.83
C HIS A 61 -8.01 10.48 -8.28
N GLY A 62 -7.37 11.63 -8.48
CA GLY A 62 -7.16 12.21 -9.80
C GLY A 62 -6.04 11.50 -10.55
N ILE A 63 -6.18 11.38 -11.87
CA ILE A 63 -5.15 10.79 -12.75
C ILE A 63 -3.80 11.51 -12.58
N GLY A 64 -3.82 12.84 -12.43
CA GLY A 64 -2.62 13.64 -12.21
C GLY A 64 -1.86 13.22 -10.94
N PHE A 65 -2.58 12.93 -9.85
CA PHE A 65 -1.97 12.40 -8.64
C PHE A 65 -1.39 11.01 -8.86
N SER A 66 -2.15 10.08 -9.46
CA SER A 66 -1.66 8.73 -9.73
C SER A 66 -0.39 8.72 -10.58
N VAL A 67 -0.29 9.58 -11.60
CA VAL A 67 0.91 9.69 -12.44
C VAL A 67 2.11 10.26 -11.67
N VAL A 68 1.95 11.43 -11.03
CA VAL A 68 3.04 12.09 -10.30
C VAL A 68 3.52 11.23 -9.14
N PHE A 69 2.59 10.70 -8.35
CA PHE A 69 2.90 9.89 -7.19
C PHE A 69 3.52 8.55 -7.58
N ALA A 70 3.09 7.92 -8.68
CA ALA A 70 3.72 6.72 -9.20
C ALA A 70 5.17 6.96 -9.67
N LEU A 71 5.46 8.10 -10.28
CA LEU A 71 6.82 8.46 -10.64
C LEU A 71 7.70 8.63 -9.40
N VAL A 72 7.24 9.39 -8.41
CA VAL A 72 7.94 9.59 -7.14
C VAL A 72 8.20 8.25 -6.44
N MET A 73 7.17 7.42 -6.29
CA MET A 73 7.29 6.10 -5.66
C MET A 73 8.22 5.18 -6.44
N GLY A 74 8.12 5.17 -7.77
CA GLY A 74 8.98 4.35 -8.60
C GLY A 74 10.47 4.72 -8.46
N VAL A 75 10.77 6.03 -8.40
CA VAL A 75 12.11 6.53 -8.13
C VAL A 75 12.59 6.15 -6.73
N CYS A 76 11.77 6.38 -5.71
CA CYS A 76 12.10 6.05 -4.32
C CYS A 76 12.40 4.56 -4.14
N VAL A 77 11.55 3.68 -4.67
CA VAL A 77 11.72 2.22 -4.54
C VAL A 77 12.91 1.72 -5.34
N HIS A 78 13.15 2.29 -6.52
CA HIS A 78 14.34 1.98 -7.30
C HIS A 78 15.64 2.30 -6.54
N TYR A 79 15.72 3.48 -5.91
CA TYR A 79 16.87 3.85 -5.08
C TYR A 79 16.96 3.03 -3.79
N LEU A 80 15.83 2.71 -3.16
CA LEU A 80 15.78 1.85 -1.98
C LEU A 80 16.43 0.49 -2.27
N TYR A 81 16.11 -0.15 -3.40
CA TYR A 81 16.69 -1.46 -3.75
C TYR A 81 18.14 -1.40 -4.24
N ARG A 82 18.61 -0.24 -4.72
CA ARG A 82 20.03 -0.02 -5.03
C ARG A 82 20.88 0.24 -3.78
N TYR A 83 20.26 0.59 -2.66
CA TYR A 83 20.99 0.83 -1.43
C TYR A 83 21.65 -0.45 -0.90
N LYS A 84 22.92 -0.37 -0.49
CA LYS A 84 23.72 -1.53 -0.02
C LYS A 84 23.04 -2.29 1.13
N HIS A 85 22.35 -1.57 2.01
CA HIS A 85 21.69 -2.13 3.20
C HIS A 85 20.17 -2.34 3.04
N HIS A 86 19.64 -2.35 1.81
CA HIS A 86 18.20 -2.55 1.56
C HIS A 86 17.63 -3.81 2.23
N LYS A 87 18.44 -4.87 2.39
CA LYS A 87 18.05 -6.10 3.10
C LYS A 87 17.68 -5.81 4.56
N TYR A 88 18.49 -5.00 5.24
CA TYR A 88 18.25 -4.60 6.62
C TYR A 88 17.05 -3.67 6.73
N VAL A 89 16.88 -2.76 5.78
CA VAL A 89 15.70 -1.88 5.75
C VAL A 89 14.42 -2.73 5.65
N GLY A 90 14.38 -3.68 4.71
CA GLY A 90 13.24 -4.58 4.57
C GLY A 90 12.99 -5.44 5.82
N LEU A 91 14.05 -6.00 6.42
CA LEU A 91 13.96 -6.76 7.67
C LEU A 91 13.37 -5.92 8.80
N ILE A 92 13.92 -4.72 9.04
CA ILE A 92 13.46 -3.81 10.10
C ILE A 92 12.01 -3.40 9.86
N SER A 93 11.62 -3.05 8.63
CA SER A 93 10.24 -2.70 8.30
C SER A 93 9.27 -3.84 8.64
N TRP A 94 9.61 -5.09 8.33
CA TRP A 94 8.76 -6.24 8.68
C TRP A 94 8.68 -6.47 10.19
N LEU A 95 9.79 -6.31 10.91
CA LEU A 95 9.78 -6.44 12.38
C LEU A 95 8.90 -5.35 13.01
N VAL A 96 9.06 -4.10 12.59
CA VAL A 96 8.25 -2.97 13.07
C VAL A 96 6.76 -3.22 12.79
N LEU A 97 6.40 -3.74 11.61
CA LEU A 97 5.02 -4.07 11.28
C LEU A 97 4.46 -5.19 12.17
N ILE A 98 5.18 -6.30 12.34
CA ILE A 98 4.74 -7.43 13.17
C ILE A 98 4.50 -6.97 14.61
N TRP A 99 5.48 -6.29 15.20
CA TRP A 99 5.39 -5.84 16.58
C TRP A 99 4.35 -4.72 16.76
N GLY A 100 4.22 -3.82 15.78
CA GLY A 100 3.19 -2.78 15.78
C GLY A 100 1.77 -3.35 15.70
N VAL A 101 1.54 -4.35 14.84
CA VAL A 101 0.23 -5.04 14.73
C VAL A 101 -0.08 -5.79 16.01
N VAL A 102 0.88 -6.52 16.58
CA VAL A 102 0.69 -7.25 17.84
C VAL A 102 0.36 -6.28 18.98
N PHE A 103 1.07 -5.16 19.09
CA PHE A 103 0.79 -4.12 20.07
C PHE A 103 -0.62 -3.51 19.90
N ALA A 104 -1.00 -3.19 18.66
CA ALA A 104 -2.33 -2.66 18.37
C ALA A 104 -3.45 -3.68 18.72
N LEU A 105 -3.26 -4.96 18.38
CA LEU A 105 -4.22 -6.02 18.73
C LEU A 105 -4.34 -6.19 20.25
N MET A 106 -3.23 -6.12 20.99
CA MET A 106 -3.24 -6.21 22.45
C MET A 106 -4.03 -5.06 23.09
N THR A 107 -3.95 -3.85 22.55
CA THR A 107 -4.69 -2.69 23.07
C THR A 107 -6.17 -2.73 22.72
N ILE A 108 -6.53 -3.19 21.52
CA ILE A 108 -7.92 -3.24 21.05
C ILE A 108 -8.69 -4.41 21.66
N LEU A 109 -8.11 -5.62 21.66
CA LEU A 109 -8.82 -6.84 22.03
C LEU A 109 -8.86 -7.12 23.53
N LYS A 110 -8.19 -6.29 24.36
CA LYS A 110 -8.11 -6.45 25.84
C LYS A 110 -7.84 -7.91 26.24
N LEU A 111 -6.79 -8.49 25.66
CA LEU A 111 -6.47 -9.91 25.82
C LEU A 111 -6.16 -10.26 27.29
N SER A 112 -6.51 -11.49 27.68
CA SER A 112 -6.10 -12.06 28.96
C SER A 112 -4.58 -12.25 29.00
N PHE A 113 -4.01 -12.46 30.20
CA PHE A 113 -2.58 -12.71 30.38
C PHE A 113 -2.05 -13.85 29.49
N ILE A 114 -2.85 -14.92 29.34
CA ILE A 114 -2.55 -16.04 28.44
C ILE A 114 -2.56 -15.60 26.97
N GLY A 115 -3.56 -14.80 26.57
CA GLY A 115 -3.66 -14.28 25.20
C GLY A 115 -2.51 -13.35 24.82
N ILE A 116 -2.01 -12.56 25.77
CA ILE A 116 -0.80 -11.75 25.60
C ILE A 116 0.42 -12.65 25.38
N GLY A 117 0.61 -13.68 26.23
CA GLY A 117 1.70 -14.63 26.09
C GLY A 117 1.72 -15.32 24.73
N ILE A 118 0.56 -15.81 24.26
CA ILE A 118 0.42 -16.44 22.93
C ILE A 118 0.76 -15.45 21.81
N SER A 119 0.26 -14.22 21.89
CA SER A 119 0.50 -13.20 20.85
C SER A 119 1.98 -12.85 20.72
N LEU A 120 2.70 -12.74 21.84
CA LEU A 120 4.14 -12.51 21.86
C LEU A 120 4.93 -13.69 21.27
N LEU A 121 4.55 -14.92 21.59
CA LEU A 121 5.18 -16.12 21.03
C LEU A 121 5.01 -16.18 19.50
N ILE A 122 3.81 -15.87 19.00
CA ILE A 122 3.54 -15.78 17.56
C ILE A 122 4.40 -14.68 16.92
N ALA A 123 4.49 -13.50 17.55
CA ALA A 123 5.30 -12.38 17.06
C ALA A 123 6.79 -12.75 16.93
N ILE A 124 7.34 -13.44 17.93
CA ILE A 124 8.72 -13.92 17.93
C ILE A 124 8.94 -14.96 16.83
N GLY A 125 8.03 -15.93 16.69
CA GLY A 125 8.10 -16.95 15.65
C GLY A 125 8.08 -16.35 14.23
N LEU A 126 7.18 -15.39 13.98
CA LEU A 126 7.12 -14.66 12.71
C LEU A 126 8.39 -13.83 12.48
N SER A 127 8.89 -13.14 13.51
CA SER A 127 10.12 -12.35 13.43
C SER A 127 11.33 -13.22 13.05
N TYR A 128 11.46 -14.40 13.65
CA TYR A 128 12.50 -15.36 13.29
C TYR A 128 12.35 -15.87 11.86
N PHE A 129 11.12 -16.15 11.41
CA PHE A 129 10.86 -16.55 10.03
C PHE A 129 11.27 -15.47 9.02
N VAL A 130 10.95 -14.20 9.31
CA VAL A 130 11.37 -13.05 8.49
C VAL A 130 12.90 -12.94 8.47
N TYR A 131 13.56 -13.03 9.63
CA TYR A 131 15.02 -13.02 9.72
C TYR A 131 15.64 -14.12 8.84
N LYS A 132 15.14 -15.35 8.96
CA LYS A 132 15.59 -16.49 8.16
C LYS A 132 15.34 -16.26 6.67
N ARG A 133 14.25 -15.60 6.29
CA ARG A 133 13.94 -15.25 4.88
C ARG A 133 14.96 -14.27 4.29
N TYR A 134 15.34 -13.23 5.02
CA TYR A 134 16.30 -12.21 4.54
C TYR A 134 17.75 -12.71 4.53
N ASN A 135 18.11 -13.66 5.38
CA ASN A 135 19.45 -14.27 5.45
C ASN A 135 19.64 -15.51 4.57
N ARG A 136 18.69 -15.84 3.68
CA ARG A 136 18.89 -16.95 2.73
C ARG A 136 19.98 -16.60 1.70
N ALA A 137 20.84 -17.56 1.41
CA ALA A 137 21.87 -17.44 0.37
C ALA A 137 21.28 -17.14 -1.02
N SER A 138 20.07 -17.63 -1.31
CA SER A 138 19.35 -17.39 -2.57
C SER A 138 18.68 -16.01 -2.67
N TYR A 139 18.95 -15.08 -1.75
CA TYR A 139 18.34 -13.74 -1.80
C TYR A 139 18.91 -12.95 -2.99
N THR A 140 18.10 -12.79 -4.03
CA THR A 140 18.42 -11.96 -5.20
C THR A 140 17.84 -10.55 -5.05
N THR A 141 18.64 -9.54 -5.40
CA THR A 141 18.18 -8.16 -5.51
C THR A 141 17.23 -8.02 -6.69
N PRO A 142 16.11 -7.30 -6.55
CA PRO A 142 15.25 -7.05 -7.68
C PRO A 142 15.93 -6.09 -8.66
N HIS A 143 16.03 -6.48 -9.92
CA HIS A 143 16.55 -5.64 -10.99
C HIS A 143 15.38 -5.15 -11.85
N ALA A 144 14.82 -4.00 -11.47
CA ALA A 144 13.80 -3.30 -12.25
C ALA A 144 14.17 -1.83 -12.39
N SER A 145 13.91 -1.30 -13.59
CA SER A 145 14.14 0.10 -13.96
C SER A 145 13.13 1.03 -13.27
N ILE A 146 13.43 2.34 -13.27
CA ILE A 146 12.51 3.36 -12.72
C ILE A 146 11.17 3.30 -13.46
N ALA A 147 11.18 3.20 -14.79
CA ALA A 147 9.97 3.16 -15.59
C ALA A 147 9.07 1.96 -15.24
N GLU A 148 9.66 0.80 -15.00
CA GLU A 148 8.93 -0.41 -14.61
C GLU A 148 8.31 -0.31 -13.22
N TRP A 149 9.05 0.23 -12.25
CA TRP A 149 8.51 0.51 -10.93
C TRP A 149 7.39 1.55 -11.00
N SER A 150 7.61 2.65 -11.71
CA SER A 150 6.61 3.69 -11.89
C SER A 150 5.37 3.18 -12.60
N PHE A 151 5.50 2.33 -13.61
CA PHE A 151 4.35 1.75 -14.31
C PHE A 151 3.55 0.81 -13.39
N MET A 152 4.22 -0.01 -12.59
CA MET A 152 3.57 -0.87 -11.59
C MET A 152 2.80 -0.03 -10.56
N PHE A 153 3.43 1.03 -10.01
CA PHE A 153 2.76 1.94 -9.08
C PHE A 153 1.60 2.69 -9.73
N PHE A 154 1.76 3.13 -10.97
CA PHE A 154 0.70 3.80 -11.73
C PHE A 154 -0.50 2.87 -11.88
N LEU A 155 -0.30 1.63 -12.30
CA LEU A 155 -1.38 0.66 -12.43
C LEU A 155 -2.10 0.46 -11.10
N ALA A 156 -1.37 0.20 -10.01
CA ALA A 156 -1.98 0.00 -8.69
C ALA A 156 -2.77 1.22 -8.18
N LEU A 157 -2.23 2.43 -8.38
CA LEU A 157 -2.86 3.69 -7.95
C LEU A 157 -4.00 4.14 -8.85
N PHE A 158 -3.99 3.76 -10.13
CA PHE A 158 -5.00 4.16 -11.10
C PHE A 158 -6.18 3.19 -11.12
N THR A 159 -5.95 1.89 -10.88
CA THR A 159 -7.04 0.91 -10.79
C THR A 159 -7.94 1.17 -9.59
N HIS A 160 -7.42 1.73 -8.50
CA HIS A 160 -8.20 2.08 -7.31
C HIS A 160 -9.36 3.06 -7.61
N PRO A 161 -9.12 4.29 -8.10
CA PRO A 161 -10.18 5.25 -8.41
C PRO A 161 -11.07 4.81 -9.57
N ILE A 162 -10.55 3.99 -10.51
CA ILE A 162 -11.37 3.33 -11.54
C ILE A 162 -12.40 2.43 -10.87
N LEU A 163 -11.99 1.56 -9.94
CA LEU A 163 -12.91 0.62 -9.31
C LEU A 163 -13.96 1.36 -8.46
N ASP A 164 -13.59 2.49 -7.85
CA ASP A 164 -14.56 3.35 -7.17
C ASP A 164 -15.55 4.06 -8.11
N THR A 165 -15.29 4.21 -9.42
CA THR A 165 -16.32 4.69 -10.37
C THR A 165 -17.46 3.69 -10.59
N PHE A 166 -17.24 2.41 -10.29
CA PHE A 166 -18.29 1.40 -10.32
C PHE A 166 -19.15 1.40 -9.05
N THR A 167 -18.84 2.26 -8.09
CA THR A 167 -19.66 2.45 -6.88
C THR A 167 -20.58 3.65 -7.03
N THR A 168 -21.70 3.64 -6.31
CA THR A 168 -22.75 4.68 -6.31
C THR A 168 -22.25 6.09 -5.96
N TYR A 169 -21.05 6.21 -5.38
CA TYR A 169 -20.53 7.47 -4.87
C TYR A 169 -19.58 8.20 -5.84
N GLY A 170 -19.02 7.50 -6.82
CA GLY A 170 -18.17 8.04 -7.89
C GLY A 170 -16.83 8.63 -7.45
N THR A 171 -15.96 8.91 -8.43
CA THR A 171 -14.64 9.54 -8.19
C THR A 171 -14.38 10.71 -9.14
N ARG A 172 -13.57 11.67 -8.70
CA ARG A 172 -13.16 12.84 -9.49
C ARG A 172 -11.89 12.55 -10.28
N LEU A 173 -12.01 11.73 -11.33
CA LEU A 173 -10.88 11.27 -12.15
C LEU A 173 -10.01 12.39 -12.77
N PHE A 174 -10.62 13.50 -13.19
CA PHE A 174 -9.92 14.59 -13.90
C PHE A 174 -9.68 15.83 -13.04
N TRP A 175 -9.71 15.72 -11.72
CA TRP A 175 -9.31 16.82 -10.85
C TRP A 175 -7.82 17.17 -11.08
N PRO A 176 -7.39 18.46 -11.15
CA PRO A 176 -8.14 19.69 -10.86
C PRO A 176 -8.87 20.32 -12.05
N PHE A 177 -8.83 19.71 -13.24
CA PHE A 177 -9.45 20.28 -14.45
C PHE A 177 -10.98 20.26 -14.40
N THR A 178 -11.57 19.25 -13.75
CA THR A 178 -13.03 19.17 -13.55
C THR A 178 -13.38 18.67 -12.14
N ASN A 179 -14.51 19.15 -11.62
CA ASN A 179 -15.06 18.73 -10.32
C ASN A 179 -16.16 17.64 -10.47
N ILE A 180 -16.36 17.15 -11.69
CA ILE A 180 -17.38 16.15 -12.03
C ILE A 180 -16.99 14.80 -11.41
N ARG A 181 -17.95 14.14 -10.78
CA ARG A 181 -17.82 12.77 -10.30
C ARG A 181 -18.31 11.82 -11.38
N TYR A 182 -17.50 10.84 -11.73
CA TYR A 182 -17.87 9.81 -12.69
C TYR A 182 -18.39 8.59 -11.92
N THR A 183 -19.59 8.14 -12.27
CA THR A 183 -20.26 6.95 -11.75
C THR A 183 -20.81 6.15 -12.93
N LEU A 184 -20.49 4.85 -13.01
CA LEU A 184 -21.05 3.95 -14.03
C LEU A 184 -22.35 3.27 -13.59
N SER A 185 -22.66 3.30 -12.28
CA SER A 185 -23.95 2.91 -11.72
C SER A 185 -24.93 4.07 -11.90
N SER A 186 -25.67 4.08 -13.01
CA SER A 186 -26.84 4.95 -13.25
C SER A 186 -28.05 4.50 -12.46
#